data_AF-A0A318CUH2-F1
#
_entry.id   AF-A0A318CUH2-F1
#
_cell.length_a   1.000
_cell.length_b   1.000
_cell.length_c   1.000
_cell.angle_alpha   90.00
_cell.angle_beta   90.00
_cell.angle_gamma   90.00
#
_symmetry.space_group_name_H-M   'P 1'
#
loop_
_entity.id
_entity.type
_entity.pdbx_description
1 polymer ?
#
loop_
_entity_poly.entity_id
_entity_poly.type
_entity_poly.pdbx_seq_one_letter_code
_entity_poly.pdbx_strand_id
1 'polypeptide(L)'
;MISVTLREIEKSFRRHRNVVDSANAPSATHRMVLFYAVECGLKAVYMRRNKLRKTDGAVTGFGHRLADLLASLRCTYRLRDAKGKDGIPIPSKSLHEAWRYGKALEDQRELSCETSLKNIILWINNELEGGGV
;
A
#
# COMPACT_ATOMS: atom_id res chain seq x y z
N MET A 1 10.69 2.41 10.92
CA MET A 1 10.41 3.47 9.94
C MET A 1 11.11 4.73 10.41
N ILE A 2 11.78 5.46 9.51
CA ILE A 2 12.38 6.77 9.84
C ILE A 2 11.31 7.86 9.88
N SER A 3 11.55 8.94 10.63
CA SER A 3 10.63 10.08 10.67
C SER A 3 10.66 10.85 9.34
N VAL A 4 9.53 10.91 8.64
CA VAL A 4 9.37 11.70 7.40
C VAL A 4 8.20 12.66 7.51
N THR A 5 8.25 13.76 6.77
CA THR A 5 7.18 14.76 6.69
C THR A 5 6.00 14.29 5.83
N LEU A 6 4.83 14.91 6.00
CA LEU A 6 3.67 14.69 5.13
C LEU A 6 4.03 14.88 3.64
N ARG A 7 4.80 15.93 3.33
CA ARG A 7 5.24 16.21 1.95
C ARG A 7 6.13 15.11 1.38
N GLU A 8 7.04 14.57 2.18
CA GLU A 8 7.95 13.50 1.77
C GLU A 8 7.20 12.19 1.54
N ILE A 9 6.27 11.81 2.41
CA ILE A 9 5.51 10.57 2.25
C ILE A 9 4.54 10.63 1.08
N GLU A 10 3.89 11.77 0.82
CA GLU A 10 3.10 12.00 -0.38
C GLU A 10 3.96 11.98 -1.66
N LYS A 11 5.17 12.56 -1.60
CA LYS A 11 6.12 12.48 -2.73
C LYS A 11 6.53 11.04 -3.00
N SER A 12 6.74 10.23 -1.96
CA SER A 12 7.04 8.81 -2.09
C SER A 12 5.88 8.04 -2.72
N PHE A 13 4.65 8.30 -2.26
CA PHE A 13 3.43 7.75 -2.86
C PHE A 13 3.35 8.02 -4.36
N ARG A 14 3.47 9.29 -4.78
CA ARG A 14 3.45 9.69 -6.19
C ARG A 14 4.59 9.04 -6.98
N ARG A 15 5.81 9.00 -6.43
CA ARG A 15 6.96 8.37 -7.10
C ARG A 15 6.75 6.88 -7.33
N HIS A 16 6.30 6.14 -6.32
CA HIS A 16 6.06 4.69 -6.45
C HIS A 16 4.91 4.40 -7.41
N ARG A 17 3.82 5.17 -7.34
CA ARG A 17 2.71 5.06 -8.28
C ARG A 17 3.18 5.28 -9.73
N ASN A 18 3.95 6.34 -9.99
CA ASN A 18 4.44 6.63 -11.33
C ASN A 18 5.32 5.49 -11.90
N VAL A 19 6.09 4.80 -11.05
CA VAL A 19 6.87 3.62 -11.46
C VAL A 19 5.98 2.43 -11.82
N VAL A 20 4.87 2.25 -11.10
CA VAL A 20 3.90 1.19 -11.40
C VAL A 20 3.13 1.49 -12.68
N ASP A 21 2.72 2.75 -12.88
CA ASP A 21 1.93 3.18 -14.03
C ASP A 21 2.74 3.19 -15.34
N SER A 22 4.07 3.34 -15.28
CA SER A 22 4.95 3.33 -16.46
C SER A 22 5.45 1.94 -16.87
N ALA A 23 5.04 0.89 -16.17
CA ALA A 23 5.49 -0.47 -16.42
C ALA A 23 4.73 -1.12 -17.60
N ASN A 24 5.48 -1.62 -18.59
CA ASN A 24 4.90 -2.35 -19.73
C ASN A 24 4.32 -3.73 -19.34
N ALA A 25 4.89 -4.37 -18.30
CA ALA A 25 4.44 -5.68 -17.82
C ALA A 25 4.57 -5.78 -16.29
N PRO A 26 3.51 -6.21 -15.57
CA PRO A 26 3.59 -6.43 -14.13
C PRO A 26 4.60 -7.52 -13.77
N SER A 27 5.52 -7.20 -12.85
CA SER A 27 6.46 -8.15 -12.25
C SER A 27 6.34 -8.15 -10.73
N ALA A 28 6.99 -9.09 -10.04
CA ALA A 28 7.05 -9.11 -8.58
C ALA A 28 7.57 -7.77 -8.01
N THR A 29 8.60 -7.19 -8.63
CA THR A 29 9.10 -5.86 -8.27
C THR A 29 8.03 -4.78 -8.40
N HIS A 30 7.27 -4.77 -9.50
CA HIS A 30 6.18 -3.80 -9.67
C HIS A 30 5.09 -3.96 -8.62
N ARG A 31 4.70 -5.20 -8.26
CA ARG A 31 3.71 -5.46 -7.20
C ARG A 31 4.22 -5.03 -5.82
N MET A 32 5.50 -5.25 -5.55
CA MET A 32 6.15 -4.76 -4.33
C MET A 32 6.14 -3.23 -4.28
N VAL A 33 6.48 -2.54 -5.38
CA VAL A 33 6.42 -1.07 -5.44
C VAL A 33 4.98 -0.57 -5.30
N LEU A 34 4.01 -1.26 -5.90
CA LEU A 34 2.58 -0.95 -5.74
C LEU A 34 2.14 -1.08 -4.28
N PHE A 35 2.59 -2.11 -3.56
CA PHE A 35 2.34 -2.24 -2.12
C PHE A 35 2.88 -1.05 -1.33
N TYR A 36 4.13 -0.65 -1.60
CA TYR A 36 4.73 0.52 -0.92
C TYR A 36 4.06 1.83 -1.33
N ALA A 37 3.58 1.96 -2.57
CA ALA A 37 2.75 3.09 -2.98
C ALA A 37 1.50 3.17 -2.10
N VAL A 38 0.73 2.07 -2.00
CA VAL A 38 -0.46 2.01 -1.15
C VAL A 38 -0.13 2.35 0.30
N GLU A 39 0.95 1.78 0.86
CA GLU A 39 1.35 2.07 2.24
C GLU A 39 1.63 3.56 2.47
N CYS A 40 2.48 4.18 1.63
CA CYS A 40 2.79 5.59 1.74
C CYS A 40 1.54 6.46 1.58
N GLY A 41 0.66 6.11 0.64
CA GLY A 41 -0.57 6.83 0.39
C GLY A 41 -1.56 6.75 1.55
N LEU A 42 -1.82 5.56 2.11
CA LEU A 42 -2.69 5.40 3.28
C LEU A 42 -2.14 6.15 4.50
N LYS A 43 -0.82 6.08 4.74
CA LYS A 43 -0.18 6.85 5.81
C LYS A 43 -0.29 8.36 5.59
N ALA A 44 -0.17 8.83 4.35
CA ALA A 44 -0.38 10.24 4.01
C ALA A 44 -1.82 10.69 4.29
N VAL A 45 -2.82 9.89 3.88
CA VAL A 45 -4.24 10.18 4.19
C VAL A 45 -4.48 10.21 5.69
N TYR A 46 -3.94 9.23 6.44
CA TYR A 46 -4.04 9.20 7.90
C TYR A 46 -3.42 10.46 8.52
N MET A 47 -2.22 10.83 8.09
CA MET A 47 -1.54 12.04 8.57
C MET A 47 -2.36 13.31 8.27
N ARG A 48 -2.94 13.44 7.07
CA ARG A 48 -3.77 14.59 6.69
C ARG A 48 -5.02 14.69 7.57
N ARG A 49 -5.76 13.59 7.73
CA ARG A 49 -6.98 13.55 8.56
C ARG A 49 -6.71 13.86 10.04
N ASN A 50 -5.51 13.51 10.53
CA ASN A 50 -5.08 13.76 11.91
C ASN A 50 -4.21 15.02 12.07
N LYS A 51 -4.07 15.85 11.03
CA LYS A 51 -3.26 17.10 11.03
C LYS A 51 -1.80 16.89 11.46
N LEU A 52 -1.22 15.72 11.16
CA LEU A 52 0.15 15.36 11.47
C LEU A 52 1.12 15.91 10.42
N ARG A 53 2.17 16.60 10.85
CA ARG A 53 3.20 17.15 9.95
C ARG A 53 4.32 16.16 9.62
N LYS A 54 4.55 15.18 10.50
CA LYS A 54 5.57 14.12 10.39
C LYS A 54 5.01 12.80 10.88
N THR A 55 5.56 11.69 10.41
CA THR A 55 5.25 10.36 10.93
C THR A 55 5.64 10.28 12.40
N ASP A 56 4.69 9.91 13.26
CA ASP A 56 4.88 9.75 14.70
C ASP A 56 4.75 8.27 15.12
N GLY A 57 4.64 8.02 16.43
CA GLY A 57 4.41 6.67 16.97
C GLY A 57 3.16 5.99 16.42
N ALA A 58 2.07 6.72 16.17
CA ALA A 58 0.84 6.16 15.63
C ALA A 58 1.05 5.72 14.17
N VAL A 59 1.63 6.58 13.33
CA VAL A 59 1.87 6.27 11.91
C VAL A 59 2.88 5.12 11.74
N THR A 60 3.95 5.14 12.55
CA THR A 60 4.98 4.10 12.51
C THR A 60 4.50 2.79 13.12
N GLY A 61 3.60 2.84 14.11
CA GLY A 61 3.01 1.68 14.77
C GLY A 61 2.21 0.75 13.84
N PHE A 62 1.63 1.29 12.75
CA PHE A 62 0.97 0.48 11.73
C PHE A 62 1.93 -0.45 10.98
N GLY A 63 3.22 -0.12 10.90
CA GLY A 63 4.20 -0.90 10.13
C GLY A 63 3.75 -1.12 8.67
N HIS A 64 3.68 -2.38 8.26
CA HIS A 64 3.21 -2.85 6.94
C HIS A 64 1.76 -3.39 6.96
N ARG A 65 1.00 -3.14 8.03
CA ARG A 65 -0.35 -3.68 8.21
C ARG A 65 -1.38 -2.79 7.50
N LEU A 66 -1.49 -2.97 6.18
CA LEU A 66 -2.43 -2.20 5.35
C LEU A 66 -3.89 -2.39 5.81
N ALA A 67 -4.27 -3.58 6.27
CA ALA A 67 -5.61 -3.84 6.79
C ALA A 67 -5.98 -2.93 7.98
N ASP A 68 -5.06 -2.73 8.92
CA ASP A 68 -5.26 -1.87 10.09
C ASP A 68 -5.38 -0.39 9.67
N LEU A 69 -4.54 0.04 8.72
CA LEU A 69 -4.62 1.39 8.15
C LEU A 69 -5.97 1.61 7.45
N LEU A 70 -6.41 0.69 6.59
CA LEU A 70 -7.70 0.76 5.90
C LEU A 70 -8.87 0.85 6.89
N ALA A 71 -8.83 0.03 7.96
CA ALA A 71 -9.84 0.06 9.02
C ALA A 71 -9.84 1.41 9.77
N SER A 72 -8.67 1.93 10.15
CA SER A 72 -8.55 3.23 10.82
C SER A 72 -9.08 4.39 9.97
N LEU A 73 -8.97 4.25 8.64
CA LEU A 73 -9.43 5.22 7.66
C LEU A 73 -10.90 5.02 7.24
N ARG A 74 -11.59 4.02 7.80
CA ARG A 74 -12.96 3.64 7.40
C ARG A 74 -13.09 3.40 5.89
N CYS A 75 -12.03 2.88 5.28
CA CYS A 75 -11.99 2.53 3.87
C CYS A 75 -12.70 1.19 3.65
N THR A 76 -13.57 1.11 2.64
CA THR A 76 -14.37 -0.10 2.34
C THR A 76 -13.57 -1.19 1.63
N TYR A 77 -12.46 -0.82 0.99
CA TYR A 77 -11.57 -1.77 0.33
C TYR A 77 -10.88 -2.68 1.35
N ARG A 78 -10.66 -3.94 0.94
CA ARG A 78 -9.98 -4.95 1.75
C ARG A 78 -8.85 -5.57 0.96
N LEU A 79 -7.72 -5.78 1.61
CA LEU A 79 -6.63 -6.59 1.09
C LEU A 79 -6.72 -7.97 1.73
N ARG A 80 -6.91 -9.01 0.89
CA ARG A 80 -7.01 -10.39 1.36
C ARG A 80 -5.62 -11.00 1.49
N ASP A 81 -5.54 -12.06 2.28
CA ASP A 81 -4.36 -12.92 2.31
C ASP A 81 -4.22 -13.66 0.97
N ALA A 82 -2.98 -13.88 0.56
CA ALA A 82 -2.64 -14.70 -0.58
C ALA A 82 -2.30 -16.12 -0.13
N LYS A 83 -1.99 -16.96 -1.11
CA LYS A 83 -1.53 -18.32 -0.90
C LYS A 83 -0.36 -18.59 -1.85
N GLY A 84 0.70 -19.19 -1.32
CA GLY A 84 1.84 -19.62 -2.10
C GLY A 84 1.48 -20.82 -2.97
N LYS A 85 2.21 -21.03 -4.07
CA LYS A 85 2.06 -22.24 -4.91
C LYS A 85 2.39 -23.54 -4.16
N ASP A 86 3.11 -23.42 -3.05
CA ASP A 86 3.42 -24.50 -2.10
C ASP A 86 2.29 -24.77 -1.09
N GLY A 87 1.15 -24.09 -1.22
CA GLY A 87 0.01 -24.27 -0.33
C GLY A 87 0.04 -23.38 0.91
N ILE A 88 1.14 -22.70 1.19
CA ILE A 88 1.34 -21.95 2.44
C ILE A 88 0.58 -20.61 2.38
N PRO A 89 -0.29 -20.29 3.36
CA PRO A 89 -0.95 -18.99 3.43
C PRO A 89 0.05 -17.84 3.61
N ILE A 90 -0.17 -16.74 2.89
CA ILE A 90 0.67 -15.54 2.96
C ILE A 90 -0.19 -14.39 3.46
N PRO A 91 -0.01 -13.95 4.71
CA PRO A 91 -0.73 -12.81 5.25
C PRO A 91 -0.54 -11.56 4.39
N SER A 92 -1.59 -10.77 4.22
CA SER A 92 -1.57 -9.53 3.43
C SER A 92 -0.43 -8.58 3.82
N LYS A 93 -0.11 -8.49 5.12
CA LYS A 93 1.02 -7.70 5.65
C LYS A 93 2.40 -8.14 5.13
N SER A 94 2.54 -9.39 4.69
CA SER A 94 3.79 -10.00 4.23
C SER A 94 3.85 -10.19 2.71
N LEU A 95 2.86 -9.68 1.95
CA LEU A 95 2.86 -9.71 0.48
C LEU A 95 4.12 -9.05 -0.11
N HIS A 96 4.52 -7.91 0.44
CA HIS A 96 5.74 -7.21 0.00
C HIS A 96 6.99 -8.06 0.18
N GLU A 97 7.08 -8.86 1.25
CA GLU A 97 8.20 -9.78 1.50
C GLU A 97 8.17 -10.95 0.52
N ALA A 98 6.98 -11.50 0.26
CA ALA A 98 6.78 -12.56 -0.72
C ALA A 98 7.30 -12.14 -2.10
N TRP A 99 6.91 -10.96 -2.58
CA TRP A 99 7.41 -10.42 -3.84
C TRP A 99 8.90 -10.08 -3.81
N ARG A 100 9.40 -9.52 -2.70
CA ARG A 100 10.82 -9.19 -2.52
C ARG A 100 11.72 -10.42 -2.61
N TYR A 101 11.30 -11.52 -1.99
CA TYR A 101 12.08 -12.75 -1.91
C TYR A 101 11.72 -13.78 -3.00
N GLY A 102 10.91 -13.39 -3.99
CA GLY A 102 10.58 -14.25 -5.13
C GLY A 102 9.69 -15.45 -4.78
N LYS A 103 8.90 -15.37 -3.70
CA LYS A 103 7.95 -16.41 -3.31
C LYS A 103 6.85 -16.50 -4.37
N ALA A 104 6.69 -17.67 -4.99
CA ALA A 104 5.65 -17.91 -5.98
C ALA A 104 4.26 -17.96 -5.32
N LEU A 105 3.36 -17.09 -5.78
CA LEU A 105 1.96 -17.02 -5.33
C LEU A 105 1.02 -17.74 -6.31
N GLU A 106 -0.13 -18.20 -5.83
CA GLU A 106 -1.21 -18.67 -6.70
C GLU A 106 -1.70 -17.52 -7.59
N ASP A 107 -1.67 -17.70 -8.92
CA ASP A 107 -1.86 -16.63 -9.90
C ASP A 107 -3.18 -15.85 -9.71
N GLN A 108 -4.30 -16.55 -9.45
CA GLN A 108 -5.60 -15.93 -9.20
C GLN A 108 -5.63 -15.09 -7.91
N ARG A 109 -4.95 -15.54 -6.85
CA ARG A 109 -4.86 -14.83 -5.57
C ARG A 109 -3.94 -13.61 -5.70
N GLU A 110 -2.83 -13.76 -6.42
CA GLU A 110 -1.91 -12.67 -6.71
C GLU A 110 -2.60 -11.55 -7.50
N LEU A 111 -3.31 -11.90 -8.58
CA LEU A 111 -4.07 -10.94 -9.38
C LEU A 111 -5.12 -10.22 -8.55
N SER A 112 -5.86 -10.94 -7.70
CA SER A 112 -6.84 -10.33 -6.80
C SER A 112 -6.21 -9.35 -5.80
N CYS A 113 -5.02 -9.65 -5.27
CA CYS A 113 -4.29 -8.73 -4.42
C CYS A 113 -3.84 -7.49 -5.19
N GLU A 114 -3.31 -7.66 -6.40
CA GLU A 114 -2.89 -6.56 -7.27
C GLU A 114 -4.07 -5.62 -7.60
N THR A 115 -5.22 -6.17 -8.01
CA THR A 115 -6.44 -5.40 -8.29
C THR A 115 -6.92 -4.65 -7.05
N SER A 116 -6.88 -5.28 -5.87
CA SER A 116 -7.27 -4.63 -4.61
C SER A 116 -6.36 -3.45 -4.30
N LEU A 117 -5.04 -3.61 -4.46
CA LEU A 117 -4.08 -2.52 -4.27
C LEU A 117 -4.33 -1.37 -5.27
N LYS A 118 -4.58 -1.65 -6.54
CA LYS A 118 -4.91 -0.62 -7.55
C LYS A 118 -6.18 0.15 -7.20
N ASN A 119 -7.23 -0.54 -6.73
CA ASN A 119 -8.46 0.13 -6.28
C ASN A 119 -8.21 1.03 -5.07
N ILE A 120 -7.35 0.61 -4.14
CA ILE A 120 -6.95 1.44 -3.00
C ILE A 120 -6.16 2.67 -3.46
N ILE A 121 -5.31 2.57 -4.48
CA ILE A 121 -4.63 3.74 -5.08
C ILE A 121 -5.65 4.77 -5.58
N LEU A 122 -6.68 4.32 -6.30
CA LEU A 122 -7.74 5.23 -6.79
C LEU A 122 -8.43 5.94 -5.63
N TRP A 123 -8.75 5.21 -4.56
CA TRP A 123 -9.32 5.80 -3.35
C TRP A 123 -8.39 6.81 -2.67
N ILE A 124 -7.09 6.48 -2.54
CA ILE A 124 -6.09 7.40 -1.97
C ILE A 124 -6.03 8.71 -2.77
N ASN A 125 -6.09 8.64 -4.10
CA ASN A 125 -6.06 9.86 -4.92
C ASN A 125 -7.25 10.76 -4.61
N ASN A 126 -8.46 10.20 -4.52
CA ASN A 126 -9.65 10.97 -4.18
C ASN A 126 -9.51 11.66 -2.81
N GLU A 127 -8.91 10.98 -1.82
CA GLU A 127 -8.65 11.54 -0.49
C GLU A 127 -7.57 12.62 -0.49
N LEU A 128 -6.55 12.51 -1.35
CA LEU A 128 -5.44 13.46 -1.43
C LEU A 128 -5.73 14.65 -2.37
N GLU A 129 -6.61 14.49 -3.35
CA GLU A 129 -7.01 15.56 -4.28
C GLU A 129 -8.23 16.34 -3.77
N GLY A 130 -9.17 15.66 -3.07
CA GLY A 130 -10.41 16.26 -2.58
C GLY A 130 -10.33 17.09 -1.30
N GLY A 131 -9.15 17.20 -0.65
CA GLY A 131 -8.97 17.91 0.62
C GLY A 131 -8.66 19.41 0.50
N GLY A 132 -9.09 20.04 -0.61
CA GLY A 132 -9.02 21.48 -0.85
C GLY A 132 -10.40 22.12 -0.83
N VAL A 133 -11.06 22.09 0.32
CA VAL A 133 -12.21 22.95 0.65
C VAL A 133 -12.03 23.45 2.07
#